data_AF-A0A2A4L4W0-F1
#
_entry.id   AF-A0A2A4L4W0-F1
#
_cell.length_a   1.000
_cell.length_b   1.000
_cell.length_c   1.000
_cell.angle_alpha   90.00
_cell.angle_beta   90.00
_cell.angle_gamma   90.00
#
_symmetry.space_group_name_H-M   'P 1'
#
loop_
_entity.id
_entity.type
_entity.pdbx_description
1 polymer ?
#
loop_
_entity_poly.entity_id
_entity_poly.type
_entity_poly.pdbx_seq_one_letter_code
_entity_poly.pdbx_strand_id
1 'polypeptide(L)'
;MFSWLEKNPFFFAVAVFIVIAYAGIIEVLPNFAENARPIEGKKPYTVLQLAGRQIYIKDSCNACHSQLIRPFKSETDRYGMYSVSGEFAYDRPFLWGSKRTGPDLMRVGNYRTTDWHENHMWDPVSVVPNSIMPAYKHMFKNNADMETAYAEALTVKKVFNVPYDTENGTKLGTWEEAQAEIKAEAQAIVDQMKNQEVKDAFARGEIKEIVALIAYLNSLK
;
A
#
# COMPACT_ATOMS: atom_id res chain seq x y z
N MET A 1 15.57 -22.79 -44.50
CA MET A 1 14.38 -21.99 -44.83
C MET A 1 14.44 -20.55 -44.28
N PHE A 2 15.31 -20.22 -43.31
CA PHE A 2 15.41 -18.86 -42.73
C PHE A 2 16.65 -18.04 -43.15
N SER A 3 17.50 -18.58 -44.04
CA SER A 3 18.79 -17.97 -44.41
C SER A 3 18.68 -16.53 -44.93
N TRP A 4 17.59 -16.17 -45.60
CA TRP A 4 17.35 -14.78 -46.02
C TRP A 4 17.14 -13.86 -44.82
N LEU A 5 16.32 -14.24 -43.85
CA LEU A 5 16.03 -13.42 -42.67
C LEU A 5 17.28 -13.29 -41.77
N GLU A 6 18.00 -14.38 -41.56
CA GLU A 6 19.24 -14.42 -40.76
C GLU A 6 20.35 -13.51 -41.32
N LYS A 7 20.41 -13.36 -42.65
CA LYS A 7 21.39 -12.50 -43.33
C LYS A 7 20.98 -11.03 -43.41
N ASN A 8 19.75 -10.70 -43.04
CA ASN A 8 19.22 -9.34 -43.09
C ASN A 8 18.81 -8.85 -41.68
N PRO A 9 19.77 -8.31 -40.88
CA PRO A 9 19.55 -7.96 -39.49
C PRO A 9 18.38 -7.01 -39.25
N PHE A 10 18.13 -6.07 -40.17
CA PHE A 10 17.00 -5.14 -40.06
C PHE A 10 15.65 -5.87 -40.05
N PHE A 11 15.40 -6.75 -41.04
CA PHE A 11 14.15 -7.49 -41.12
C PHE A 11 14.01 -8.51 -39.99
N PHE A 12 15.12 -9.11 -39.54
CA PHE A 12 15.12 -9.97 -38.37
C PHE A 12 14.70 -9.22 -37.10
N ALA A 13 15.26 -8.02 -36.86
CA ALA A 13 14.90 -7.18 -35.72
C ALA A 13 13.42 -6.77 -35.75
N VAL A 14 12.90 -6.39 -36.93
CA VAL A 14 11.47 -6.06 -37.11
C VAL A 14 10.58 -7.27 -36.80
N ALA A 15 10.94 -8.46 -37.28
CA ALA A 15 10.18 -9.67 -37.02
C ALA A 15 10.15 -10.02 -35.52
N VAL A 16 11.29 -9.94 -34.83
CA VAL A 16 11.39 -10.14 -33.38
C VAL A 16 10.55 -9.10 -32.62
N PHE A 17 10.63 -7.83 -33.01
CA PHE A 17 9.82 -6.78 -32.42
C PHE A 17 8.33 -7.08 -32.56
N ILE A 18 7.85 -7.47 -33.74
CA ILE A 18 6.44 -7.80 -33.98
C ILE A 18 5.99 -8.94 -33.07
N VAL A 19 6.81 -9.99 -32.94
CA VAL A 19 6.48 -11.15 -32.09
C VAL A 19 6.38 -10.76 -30.61
N ILE A 20 7.33 -9.94 -30.11
CA ILE A 20 7.30 -9.46 -28.72
C ILE A 20 6.13 -8.50 -28.49
N ALA A 21 5.90 -7.56 -29.42
CA ALA A 21 4.82 -6.58 -29.35
C ALA A 21 3.45 -7.25 -29.37
N TYR A 22 3.29 -8.35 -30.12
CA TYR A 22 2.04 -9.11 -30.16
C TYR A 22 1.63 -9.61 -28.77
N ALA A 23 2.57 -10.17 -27.99
CA ALA A 23 2.28 -10.59 -26.62
C ALA A 23 1.82 -9.42 -25.74
N GLY A 24 2.50 -8.27 -25.84
CA GLY A 24 2.11 -7.05 -25.12
C GLY A 24 0.71 -6.55 -25.51
N ILE A 25 0.37 -6.56 -26.80
CA ILE A 25 -0.95 -6.15 -27.29
C ILE A 25 -2.06 -7.05 -26.72
N ILE A 26 -1.84 -8.37 -26.73
CA ILE A 26 -2.85 -9.34 -26.31
C ILE A 26 -3.01 -9.39 -24.78
N GLU A 27 -1.93 -9.27 -24.01
CA GLU A 27 -2.00 -9.36 -22.55
C GLU A 27 -2.32 -8.01 -21.89
N VAL A 28 -1.75 -6.90 -22.37
CA VAL A 28 -1.84 -5.60 -21.67
C VAL A 28 -3.09 -4.83 -22.06
N LEU A 29 -3.41 -4.72 -23.36
CA LEU A 29 -4.48 -3.81 -23.81
C LEU A 29 -5.89 -4.22 -23.33
N PRO A 30 -6.30 -5.51 -23.34
CA PRO A 30 -7.61 -5.88 -22.83
C PRO A 30 -7.80 -5.52 -21.35
N ASN A 31 -6.74 -5.66 -20.54
CA ASN A 31 -6.78 -5.32 -19.12
C ASN A 31 -7.04 -3.81 -18.86
N PHE A 32 -6.63 -2.92 -19.78
CA PHE A 32 -6.99 -1.49 -19.68
C PHE A 32 -8.48 -1.23 -19.97
N ALA A 33 -9.14 -2.07 -20.76
CA ALA A 33 -10.58 -1.97 -21.00
C ALA A 33 -11.39 -2.60 -19.84
N GLU A 34 -10.86 -3.66 -19.24
CA GLU A 34 -11.46 -4.41 -18.13
C GLU A 34 -10.92 -3.98 -16.76
N ASN A 35 -10.49 -2.72 -16.61
CA ASN A 35 -9.89 -2.21 -15.38
C ASN A 35 -10.72 -2.55 -14.14
N ALA A 36 -10.01 -2.90 -13.06
CA ALA A 36 -10.62 -3.19 -11.77
C ALA A 36 -11.52 -2.04 -11.31
N ARG A 37 -12.81 -2.34 -11.15
CA ARG A 37 -13.79 -1.39 -10.60
C ARG A 37 -13.74 -1.47 -9.08
N PRO A 38 -13.76 -0.33 -8.36
CA PRO A 38 -13.78 -0.35 -6.91
C PRO A 38 -14.98 -1.17 -6.41
N ILE A 39 -14.77 -1.97 -5.37
CA ILE A 39 -15.89 -2.64 -4.68
C ILE A 39 -16.80 -1.59 -4.04
N GLU A 40 -18.05 -1.96 -3.78
CA GLU A 40 -19.02 -1.09 -3.13
C GLU A 40 -18.47 -0.57 -1.80
N GLY A 41 -18.58 0.75 -1.59
CA GLY A 41 -18.08 1.41 -0.38
C GLY A 41 -16.57 1.56 -0.26
N LYS A 42 -15.76 1.12 -1.25
CA LYS A 42 -14.30 1.35 -1.22
C LYS A 42 -14.03 2.84 -1.34
N LYS A 43 -13.38 3.39 -0.31
CA LYS A 43 -12.88 4.77 -0.31
C LYS A 43 -11.39 4.82 -0.66
N PRO A 44 -10.91 5.91 -1.29
CA PRO A 44 -9.49 6.19 -1.40
C PRO A 44 -8.83 6.31 -0.02
N TYR A 45 -7.53 6.03 0.08
CA TYR A 45 -6.78 6.21 1.32
C TYR A 45 -6.84 7.66 1.81
N THR A 46 -6.82 7.87 3.12
CA THR A 46 -6.57 9.19 3.70
C THR A 46 -5.12 9.60 3.48
N VAL A 47 -4.78 10.88 3.70
CA VAL A 47 -3.39 11.34 3.55
C VAL A 47 -2.46 10.64 4.54
N LEU A 48 -2.90 10.40 5.77
CA LEU A 48 -2.11 9.66 6.77
C LEU A 48 -1.88 8.20 6.34
N GLN A 49 -2.90 7.54 5.79
CA GLN A 49 -2.79 6.18 5.26
C GLN A 49 -1.87 6.12 4.02
N LEU A 50 -1.91 7.13 3.14
CA LEU A 50 -0.97 7.24 2.01
C LEU A 50 0.47 7.43 2.50
N ALA A 51 0.70 8.27 3.49
CA ALA A 51 2.03 8.42 4.09
C ALA A 51 2.52 7.08 4.66
N GLY A 52 1.66 6.37 5.39
CA GLY A 52 1.95 5.02 5.90
C GLY A 52 2.26 4.00 4.81
N ARG A 53 1.52 4.08 3.70
CA ARG A 53 1.74 3.25 2.52
C ARG A 53 3.08 3.56 1.84
N GLN A 54 3.47 4.83 1.76
CA GLN A 54 4.78 5.21 1.25
C GLN A 54 5.90 4.73 2.17
N ILE A 55 5.71 4.76 3.49
CA ILE A 55 6.64 4.17 4.45
C ILE A 55 6.74 2.64 4.25
N TYR A 56 5.61 1.95 4.05
CA TYR A 56 5.58 0.52 3.75
C TYR A 56 6.39 0.17 2.49
N ILE A 57 6.34 1.02 1.46
CA ILE A 57 7.14 0.88 0.23
C ILE A 57 8.62 1.20 0.50
N LYS A 58 8.89 2.35 1.14
CA LYS A 58 10.24 2.85 1.46
C LYS A 58 11.06 1.81 2.22
N ASP A 59 10.44 1.13 3.17
CA ASP A 59 11.07 0.13 4.03
C ASP A 59 10.96 -1.30 3.48
N SER A 60 10.51 -1.44 2.22
CA SER A 60 10.43 -2.69 1.46
C SER A 60 9.65 -3.81 2.15
N CYS A 61 8.60 -3.47 2.89
CA CYS A 61 7.73 -4.46 3.54
C CYS A 61 7.13 -5.44 2.52
N ASN A 62 6.84 -4.95 1.30
CA ASN A 62 6.35 -5.74 0.17
C ASN A 62 7.31 -6.83 -0.35
N ALA A 63 8.60 -6.79 0.04
CA ALA A 63 9.53 -7.87 -0.29
C ALA A 63 9.36 -9.11 0.61
N CYS A 64 8.74 -8.95 1.78
CA CYS A 64 8.51 -10.03 2.73
C CYS A 64 7.03 -10.37 2.92
N HIS A 65 6.14 -9.41 2.70
CA HIS A 65 4.71 -9.52 2.93
C HIS A 65 3.93 -9.30 1.63
N SER A 66 2.98 -10.19 1.38
CA SER A 66 2.00 -10.02 0.31
C SER A 66 0.76 -9.29 0.83
N GLN A 67 0.00 -8.73 -0.11
CA GLN A 67 -1.33 -8.19 0.10
C GLN A 67 -2.26 -8.73 -1.00
N LEU A 68 -2.30 -10.05 -1.12
CA LEU A 68 -3.09 -10.75 -2.12
C LEU A 68 -3.40 -12.17 -1.62
N ILE A 69 -4.57 -12.33 -1.03
CA ILE A 69 -5.04 -13.62 -0.52
C ILE A 69 -5.62 -14.41 -1.70
N ARG A 70 -5.07 -15.60 -1.94
CA ARG A 70 -5.49 -16.47 -3.05
C ARG A 70 -6.80 -17.20 -2.72
N PRO A 71 -7.63 -17.56 -3.71
CA PRO A 71 -8.94 -18.20 -3.49
C PRO A 71 -8.82 -19.70 -3.18
N PHE A 72 -7.99 -20.06 -2.20
CA PHE A 72 -7.87 -21.42 -1.67
C PHE A 72 -8.45 -21.49 -0.26
N LYS A 73 -9.06 -22.62 0.10
CA LYS A 73 -9.63 -22.81 1.45
C LYS A 73 -8.59 -22.59 2.55
N SER A 74 -7.37 -23.09 2.37
CA SER A 74 -6.28 -22.92 3.34
C SER A 74 -5.79 -21.47 3.50
N GLU A 75 -5.92 -20.66 2.46
CA GLU A 75 -5.58 -19.23 2.50
C GLU A 75 -6.67 -18.46 3.23
N THR A 76 -7.92 -18.75 2.87
CA THR A 76 -9.08 -18.08 3.46
C THR A 76 -9.27 -18.40 4.94
N ASP A 77 -8.97 -19.62 5.36
CA ASP A 77 -8.95 -19.99 6.78
C ASP A 77 -7.86 -19.28 7.58
N ARG A 78 -6.76 -18.91 6.92
CA ARG A 78 -5.61 -18.28 7.58
C ARG A 78 -5.73 -16.76 7.64
N TYR A 79 -6.16 -16.13 6.54
CA TYR A 79 -6.09 -14.69 6.37
C TYR A 79 -7.45 -14.01 6.21
N GLY A 80 -8.53 -14.77 6.02
CA GLY A 80 -9.86 -14.23 5.74
C GLY A 80 -10.22 -14.24 4.25
N MET A 81 -11.25 -13.48 3.86
CA MET A 81 -11.79 -13.52 2.50
C MET A 81 -10.71 -13.26 1.44
N TYR A 82 -10.71 -14.07 0.38
CA TYR A 82 -9.75 -13.94 -0.72
C TYR A 82 -9.84 -12.57 -1.36
N SER A 83 -8.72 -12.07 -1.88
CA SER A 83 -8.64 -10.73 -2.43
C SER A 83 -9.37 -10.63 -3.77
N VAL A 84 -10.04 -9.50 -4.00
CA VAL A 84 -10.73 -9.21 -5.27
C VAL A 84 -10.13 -7.98 -5.93
N SER A 85 -10.13 -7.95 -7.26
CA SER A 85 -9.45 -6.90 -8.04
C SER A 85 -9.88 -5.48 -7.64
N GLY A 86 -11.16 -5.28 -7.33
CA GLY A 86 -11.71 -3.99 -6.94
C GLY A 86 -11.16 -3.41 -5.64
N GLU A 87 -10.54 -4.21 -4.78
CA GLU A 87 -9.90 -3.72 -3.55
C GLU A 87 -8.66 -2.87 -3.84
N PHE A 88 -8.04 -3.11 -5.00
CA PHE A 88 -6.80 -2.48 -5.45
C PHE A 88 -7.05 -1.36 -6.47
N ALA A 89 -8.31 -0.99 -6.74
CA ALA A 89 -8.66 -0.01 -7.78
C ALA A 89 -7.98 1.36 -7.62
N TYR A 90 -7.57 1.70 -6.39
CA TYR A 90 -6.87 2.95 -6.08
C TYR A 90 -5.36 2.79 -5.86
N ASP A 91 -4.84 1.57 -5.85
CA ASP A 91 -3.45 1.28 -5.52
C ASP A 91 -2.52 1.60 -6.69
N ARG A 92 -1.62 2.56 -6.49
CA ARG A 92 -0.60 2.94 -7.47
C ARG A 92 0.75 3.08 -6.75
N PRO A 93 1.77 2.26 -7.06
CA PRO A 93 1.67 0.97 -7.76
C PRO A 93 0.92 -0.09 -6.92
N PHE A 94 0.51 -1.23 -7.48
CA PHE A 94 -0.05 -2.31 -6.66
C PHE A 94 0.96 -2.86 -5.64
N LEU A 95 0.50 -3.39 -4.49
CA LEU A 95 1.34 -3.96 -3.42
C LEU A 95 1.04 -5.44 -3.12
N TRP A 96 0.55 -6.18 -4.10
CA TRP A 96 0.16 -7.59 -3.99
C TRP A 96 1.25 -8.50 -3.40
N GLY A 97 2.52 -8.16 -3.65
CA GLY A 97 3.69 -8.93 -3.23
C GLY A 97 3.93 -10.17 -4.10
N SER A 98 5.16 -10.67 -4.06
CA SER A 98 5.61 -11.85 -4.83
C SER A 98 6.25 -12.93 -3.97
N LYS A 99 6.40 -12.67 -2.67
CA LYS A 99 7.01 -13.55 -1.68
C LYS A 99 6.32 -13.40 -0.34
N ARG A 100 6.34 -14.47 0.46
CA ARG A 100 5.85 -14.52 1.84
C ARG A 100 6.91 -15.07 2.76
N THR A 101 7.83 -14.19 3.16
CA THR A 101 8.72 -14.44 4.31
C THR A 101 7.93 -14.25 5.61
N GLY A 102 7.10 -13.21 5.65
CA GLY A 102 6.06 -13.01 6.65
C GLY A 102 4.67 -13.36 6.10
N PRO A 103 3.62 -13.28 6.94
CA PRO A 103 2.24 -13.53 6.53
C PRO A 103 1.73 -12.51 5.50
N ASP A 104 0.63 -12.85 4.82
CA ASP A 104 -0.15 -11.88 4.05
C ASP A 104 -0.78 -10.84 4.98
N LEU A 105 -0.83 -9.58 4.54
CA LEU A 105 -1.29 -8.44 5.34
C LEU A 105 -2.60 -7.83 4.86
N MET A 106 -3.23 -8.33 3.79
CA MET A 106 -4.39 -7.67 3.17
C MET A 106 -5.58 -7.49 4.13
N ARG A 107 -5.65 -8.27 5.21
CA ARG A 107 -6.72 -8.25 6.21
C ARG A 107 -6.22 -7.95 7.63
N VAL A 108 -4.98 -7.46 7.77
CA VAL A 108 -4.34 -7.32 9.10
C VAL A 108 -5.09 -6.38 10.02
N GLY A 109 -5.74 -5.35 9.46
CA GLY A 109 -6.56 -4.39 10.18
C GLY A 109 -7.84 -4.97 10.78
N ASN A 110 -8.21 -6.22 10.47
CA ASN A 110 -9.35 -6.90 11.08
C ASN A 110 -9.04 -7.53 12.44
N TYR A 111 -7.76 -7.81 12.73
CA TYR A 111 -7.40 -8.63 13.90
C TYR A 111 -6.18 -8.16 14.68
N ARG A 112 -5.44 -7.15 14.21
CA ARG A 112 -4.35 -6.53 14.96
C ARG A 112 -4.76 -5.17 15.52
N THR A 113 -4.23 -4.86 16.70
CA THR A 113 -4.46 -3.59 17.39
C THR A 113 -3.28 -2.65 17.17
N THR A 114 -3.50 -1.35 17.41
CA THR A 114 -2.44 -0.33 17.44
C THR A 114 -1.29 -0.75 18.36
N ASP A 115 -1.61 -1.20 19.58
CA ASP A 115 -0.63 -1.70 20.54
C ASP A 115 0.16 -2.91 20.01
N TRP A 116 -0.50 -3.83 19.29
CA TRP A 116 0.19 -4.96 18.69
C TRP A 116 1.18 -4.50 17.61
N HIS A 117 0.75 -3.61 16.71
CA HIS A 117 1.61 -3.08 15.66
C HIS A 117 2.79 -2.28 16.23
N GLU A 118 2.54 -1.44 17.24
CA GLU A 118 3.56 -0.67 17.92
C GLU A 118 4.67 -1.57 18.49
N ASN A 119 4.30 -2.55 19.31
CA ASN A 119 5.29 -3.43 19.93
C ASN A 119 5.98 -4.33 18.90
N HIS A 120 5.24 -4.83 17.90
CA HIS A 120 5.80 -5.69 16.88
C HIS A 120 6.81 -4.95 16.00
N MET A 121 6.59 -3.68 15.68
CA MET A 121 7.53 -2.88 14.88
C MET A 121 8.74 -2.45 15.70
N TRP A 122 8.59 -2.28 17.02
CA TRP A 122 9.70 -1.97 17.92
C TRP A 122 10.62 -3.17 18.16
N ASP A 123 10.03 -4.33 18.46
CA ASP A 123 10.72 -5.59 18.71
C ASP A 123 9.83 -6.78 18.30
N PRO A 124 9.94 -7.25 17.04
CA PRO A 124 9.09 -8.33 16.53
C PRO A 124 9.18 -9.62 17.35
N VAL A 125 10.36 -9.93 17.91
CA VAL A 125 10.62 -11.17 18.66
C VAL A 125 9.92 -11.15 20.02
N SER A 126 9.74 -9.96 20.60
CA SER A 126 9.00 -9.79 21.87
C SER A 126 7.51 -10.12 21.74
N VAL A 127 6.94 -9.94 20.56
CA VAL A 127 5.51 -10.15 20.29
C VAL A 127 5.25 -11.51 19.62
N VAL A 128 6.13 -11.90 18.69
CA VAL A 128 6.06 -13.16 17.96
C VAL A 128 7.39 -13.89 18.16
N PRO A 129 7.44 -14.89 19.07
CA PRO A 129 8.64 -15.69 19.27
C PRO A 129 9.15 -16.30 17.97
N ASN A 130 10.46 -16.23 17.74
CA ASN A 130 11.12 -16.67 16.50
C ASN A 130 10.75 -15.86 15.24
N SER A 131 10.21 -14.65 15.39
CA SER A 131 10.07 -13.74 14.25
C SER A 131 11.44 -13.47 13.62
N ILE A 132 11.48 -13.57 12.29
CA ILE A 132 12.64 -13.19 11.48
C ILE A 132 12.49 -11.79 10.89
N MET A 133 11.40 -11.09 11.22
CA MET A 133 11.18 -9.71 10.78
C MET A 133 12.21 -8.79 11.45
N PRO A 134 12.82 -7.84 10.72
CA PRO A 134 13.67 -6.81 11.32
C PRO A 134 12.89 -5.90 12.27
N ALA A 135 13.56 -5.33 13.26
CA ALA A 135 13.00 -4.25 14.07
C ALA A 135 13.08 -2.90 13.31
N TYR A 136 12.00 -2.12 13.34
CA TYR A 136 11.86 -0.85 12.63
C TYR A 136 11.85 0.36 13.60
N LYS A 137 12.78 0.37 14.55
CA LYS A 137 12.87 1.40 15.62
C LYS A 137 13.06 2.82 15.08
N HIS A 138 13.60 2.99 13.88
CA HIS A 138 13.73 4.31 13.24
C HIS A 138 12.38 4.98 12.99
N MET A 139 11.31 4.20 12.76
CA MET A 139 9.97 4.76 12.51
C MET A 139 9.40 5.53 13.70
N PHE A 140 9.91 5.28 14.91
CA PHE A 140 9.53 5.99 16.13
C PHE A 140 10.24 7.34 16.27
N LYS A 141 11.34 7.52 15.54
CA LYS A 141 12.18 8.74 15.58
C LYS A 141 11.90 9.65 14.39
N ASN A 142 11.76 9.06 13.21
CA ASN A 142 11.53 9.77 11.96
C ASN A 142 10.13 10.36 11.90
N ASN A 143 10.03 11.54 11.28
CA ASN A 143 8.74 12.16 10.95
C ASN A 143 8.24 11.62 9.62
N ALA A 144 6.94 11.39 9.53
CA ALA A 144 6.29 11.01 8.29
C ALA A 144 6.14 12.23 7.37
N ASP A 145 6.39 12.03 6.07
CA ASP A 145 6.27 13.05 5.03
C ASP A 145 4.81 13.16 4.55
N MET A 146 4.07 14.10 5.14
CA MET A 146 2.65 14.32 4.84
C MET A 146 2.47 15.11 3.54
N GLU A 147 3.42 15.96 3.21
CA GLU A 147 3.42 16.82 2.03
C GLU A 147 3.50 15.97 0.76
N THR A 148 4.41 14.99 0.71
CA THR A 148 4.52 14.05 -0.40
C THR A 148 3.27 13.17 -0.51
N ALA A 149 2.72 12.70 0.61
CA ALA A 149 1.48 11.92 0.60
C ALA A 149 0.28 12.72 0.08
N TYR A 150 0.17 13.99 0.46
CA TYR A 150 -0.86 14.89 -0.06
C TYR A 150 -0.66 15.20 -1.55
N ALA A 151 0.58 15.40 -1.98
CA ALA A 151 0.91 15.57 -3.40
C ALA A 151 0.56 14.32 -4.22
N GLU A 152 0.75 13.12 -3.67
CA GLU A 152 0.28 11.87 -4.29
C GLU A 152 -1.25 11.84 -4.39
N ALA A 153 -1.97 12.15 -3.31
CA ALA A 153 -3.43 12.20 -3.29
C ALA A 153 -3.98 13.16 -4.36
N LEU A 154 -3.40 14.35 -4.48
CA LEU A 154 -3.74 15.34 -5.51
C LEU A 154 -3.44 14.81 -6.92
N THR A 155 -2.29 14.18 -7.10
CA THR A 155 -1.91 13.58 -8.38
C THR A 155 -2.91 12.52 -8.81
N VAL A 156 -3.24 11.56 -7.93
CA VAL A 156 -4.15 10.48 -8.31
C VAL A 156 -5.59 10.94 -8.48
N LYS A 157 -6.01 11.95 -7.71
CA LYS A 157 -7.29 12.63 -7.92
C LYS A 157 -7.38 13.22 -9.33
N LYS A 158 -6.35 13.97 -9.76
CA LYS A 158 -6.37 14.70 -11.05
C LYS A 158 -6.11 13.81 -12.26
N VAL A 159 -5.15 12.88 -12.15
CA VAL A 159 -4.67 12.08 -13.28
C VAL A 159 -5.52 10.84 -13.50
N PHE A 160 -5.99 10.22 -12.42
CA PHE A 160 -6.70 8.93 -12.48
C PHE A 160 -8.16 9.00 -12.02
N ASN A 161 -8.69 10.21 -11.77
CA ASN A 161 -10.06 10.43 -11.32
C ASN A 161 -10.41 9.62 -10.06
N VAL A 162 -9.44 9.41 -9.17
CA VAL A 162 -9.71 8.78 -7.86
C VAL A 162 -10.67 9.69 -7.09
N PRO A 163 -11.77 9.16 -6.52
CA PRO A 163 -12.92 9.95 -6.08
C PRO A 163 -12.70 10.69 -4.75
N TYR A 164 -11.65 11.49 -4.64
CA TYR A 164 -11.46 12.44 -3.54
C TYR A 164 -12.42 13.63 -3.68
N ASP A 165 -12.94 14.13 -2.56
CA ASP A 165 -13.92 15.22 -2.50
C ASP A 165 -15.21 14.97 -3.29
N THR A 166 -15.63 13.70 -3.36
CA THR A 166 -16.92 13.29 -3.91
C THR A 166 -17.84 12.81 -2.79
N GLU A 167 -19.15 12.70 -3.04
CA GLU A 167 -20.15 12.28 -2.05
C GLU A 167 -19.80 10.95 -1.35
N ASN A 168 -19.28 9.99 -2.11
CA ASN A 168 -18.88 8.66 -1.60
C ASN A 168 -17.36 8.53 -1.37
N GLY A 169 -16.64 9.65 -1.45
CA GLY A 169 -15.19 9.73 -1.45
C GLY A 169 -14.54 9.92 -0.09
N THR A 170 -13.21 10.06 -0.13
CA THR A 170 -12.41 10.57 1.00
C THR A 170 -12.23 12.08 0.81
N LYS A 171 -12.43 12.86 1.87
CA LYS A 171 -12.17 14.31 1.84
C LYS A 171 -10.67 14.54 1.73
N LEU A 172 -10.26 15.32 0.73
CA LEU A 172 -8.88 15.78 0.56
C LEU A 172 -8.80 17.29 0.85
N GLY A 173 -9.72 18.09 0.31
CA GLY A 173 -9.83 19.52 0.61
C GLY A 173 -8.60 20.35 0.21
N THR A 174 -8.41 21.49 0.88
CA THR A 174 -7.14 22.24 0.84
C THR A 174 -6.09 21.58 1.74
N TRP A 175 -4.84 22.03 1.65
CA TRP A 175 -3.77 21.51 2.50
C TRP A 175 -4.07 21.73 3.99
N GLU A 176 -4.61 22.88 4.35
CA GLU A 176 -4.97 23.22 5.74
C GLU A 176 -6.08 22.31 6.27
N GLU A 177 -7.08 22.00 5.43
CA GLU A 177 -8.13 21.04 5.79
C GLU A 177 -7.57 19.62 5.94
N ALA A 178 -6.69 19.19 5.01
CA ALA A 178 -6.02 17.91 5.09
C ALA A 178 -5.17 17.78 6.37
N GLN A 179 -4.44 18.83 6.75
CA GLN A 179 -3.67 18.85 8.00
C GLN A 179 -4.55 18.64 9.24
N ALA A 180 -5.75 19.21 9.26
CA ALA A 180 -6.69 19.00 10.36
C ALA A 180 -7.18 17.54 10.42
N GLU A 181 -7.54 16.95 9.29
CA GLU A 181 -7.97 15.54 9.19
C GLU A 181 -6.83 14.58 9.56
N ILE A 182 -5.61 14.83 9.05
CA ILE A 182 -4.41 14.05 9.39
C ILE A 182 -4.17 14.07 10.89
N LYS A 183 -4.26 15.24 11.52
CA LYS A 183 -4.06 15.37 12.97
C LYS A 183 -5.14 14.63 13.75
N ALA A 184 -6.40 14.68 13.32
CA ALA A 184 -7.50 13.98 13.97
C ALA A 184 -7.34 12.46 13.88
N GLU A 185 -7.01 11.93 12.69
CA GLU A 185 -6.78 10.50 12.48
C GLU A 185 -5.53 10.02 13.26
N ALA A 186 -4.44 10.80 13.23
CA ALA A 186 -3.23 10.48 13.96
C ALA A 186 -3.45 10.50 15.49
N GLN A 187 -4.23 11.45 16.02
CA GLN A 187 -4.60 11.49 17.44
C GLN A 187 -5.29 10.19 17.86
N ALA A 188 -6.26 9.71 17.09
CA ALA A 188 -7.00 8.49 17.41
C ALA A 188 -6.10 7.24 17.50
N ILE A 189 -5.01 7.21 16.72
CA ILE A 189 -3.99 6.16 16.80
C ILE A 189 -3.08 6.38 18.02
N VAL A 190 -2.54 7.59 18.17
CA VAL A 190 -1.62 7.96 19.27
C VAL A 190 -2.24 7.75 20.65
N ASP A 191 -3.55 7.98 20.78
CA ASP A 191 -4.32 7.72 22.01
C ASP A 191 -4.24 6.25 22.46
N GLN A 192 -4.13 5.33 21.50
CA GLN A 192 -4.04 3.89 21.74
C GLN A 192 -2.59 3.39 21.88
N MET A 193 -1.59 4.23 21.58
CA MET A 193 -0.18 3.88 21.70
C MET A 193 0.30 3.93 23.16
N LYS A 194 1.42 3.28 23.45
CA LYS A 194 2.07 3.28 24.78
C LYS A 194 3.39 4.05 24.82
N ASN A 195 4.07 4.19 23.69
CA ASN A 195 5.36 4.87 23.61
C ASN A 195 5.22 6.37 23.91
N GLN A 196 5.82 6.80 25.01
CA GLN A 196 5.73 8.19 25.47
C GLN A 196 6.43 9.17 24.53
N GLU A 197 7.55 8.78 23.90
CA GLU A 197 8.27 9.66 22.97
C GLU A 197 7.42 9.99 21.74
N VAL A 198 6.62 9.02 21.24
CA VAL A 198 5.68 9.25 20.13
C VAL A 198 4.55 10.16 20.57
N LYS A 199 3.99 9.97 21.78
CA LYS A 199 2.95 10.85 22.34
C LYS A 199 3.45 12.28 22.51
N ASP A 200 4.65 12.44 23.06
CA ASP A 200 5.27 13.75 23.28
C ASP A 200 5.59 14.44 21.94
N ALA A 201 6.04 13.68 20.94
CA ALA A 201 6.25 14.20 19.60
C ALA A 201 4.95 14.69 18.96
N PHE A 202 3.88 13.90 19.08
CA PHE A 202 2.57 14.30 18.60
C PHE A 202 2.06 15.57 19.29
N ALA A 203 2.28 15.72 20.60
CA ALA A 203 1.96 16.94 21.34
C ALA A 203 2.73 18.18 20.83
N ARG A 204 3.93 18.00 20.27
CA ARG A 204 4.70 19.05 19.58
C ARG A 204 4.27 19.29 18.13
N GLY A 205 3.30 18.54 17.63
CA GLY A 205 2.82 18.61 16.23
C GLY A 205 3.61 17.74 15.25
N GLU A 206 4.50 16.86 15.73
CA GLU A 206 5.24 15.92 14.89
C GLU A 206 4.46 14.59 14.77
N ILE A 207 4.23 14.12 13.54
CA ILE A 207 3.65 12.79 13.31
C ILE A 207 4.79 11.84 12.93
N LYS A 208 5.02 10.82 13.76
CA LYS A 208 6.06 9.82 13.52
C LYS A 208 5.65 8.81 12.46
N GLU A 209 6.62 8.27 11.73
CA GLU A 209 6.41 7.25 10.69
C GLU A 209 5.61 6.05 11.19
N ILE A 210 5.83 5.62 12.44
CA ILE A 210 5.09 4.51 13.03
C ILE A 210 3.58 4.77 13.10
N VAL A 211 3.16 6.02 13.36
CA VAL A 211 1.74 6.40 13.43
C VAL A 211 1.09 6.26 12.06
N ALA A 212 1.76 6.78 11.02
CA ALA A 212 1.28 6.70 9.65
C ALA A 212 1.26 5.25 9.16
N LEU A 213 2.29 4.45 9.43
CA LEU A 213 2.32 3.03 9.06
C LEU A 213 1.15 2.26 9.71
N ILE A 214 0.87 2.51 10.99
CA ILE A 214 -0.26 1.88 11.68
C ILE A 214 -1.60 2.30 11.04
N ALA A 215 -1.77 3.56 10.65
CA ALA A 215 -2.95 4.01 9.92
C ALA A 215 -3.15 3.20 8.63
N TYR A 216 -2.07 3.01 7.86
CA TYR A 216 -2.11 2.19 6.65
C TYR A 216 -2.48 0.74 6.94
N LEU A 217 -1.81 0.07 7.88
CA LEU A 217 -2.06 -1.34 8.20
C LEU A 217 -3.48 -1.56 8.75
N ASN A 218 -3.99 -0.63 9.56
CA ASN A 218 -5.36 -0.66 10.06
C ASN A 218 -6.40 -0.50 8.93
N SER A 219 -6.03 0.13 7.81
CA SER A 219 -6.91 0.27 6.63
C SER A 219 -7.06 -1.01 5.81
N LEU A 220 -6.14 -1.99 5.98
CA LEU A 220 -6.15 -3.26 5.26
C LEU A 220 -7.16 -4.23 5.89
N LYS A 221 -8.42 -4.18 5.40
CA LYS A 221 -9.56 -4.94 5.92
C LYS A 221 -10.24 -5.77 4.84
#